data_AF-A0AAV5LYZ6-F1
#
_entry.id   AF-A0AAV5LYZ6-F1
#
_cell.length_a   1.000
_cell.length_b   1.000
_cell.length_c   1.000
_cell.angle_alpha   90.00
_cell.angle_beta   90.00
_cell.angle_gamma   90.00
#
_symmetry.space_group_name_H-M   'P 1'
#
loop_
_entity.id
_entity.type
_entity.pdbx_description
1 polymer ?
#
loop_
_entity_poly.entity_id
_entity_poly.type
_entity_poly.pdbx_seq_one_letter_code
_entity_poly.pdbx_strand_id
1 'polypeptide(L)'
;MLPEVLWVLMKRAELYQEYMKEVPIPAQRGSVTPFTSWMGLDTPLDIIVHPFKAEATIWLIEETHLHTTYSHHIAKLRLSDPMHDDFVDPILPEL
;
A
#
# COMPACT_ATOMS: atom_id res chain seq x y z
N MET A 1 3.19 -26.38 -7.29
CA MET A 1 3.85 -25.52 -6.30
C MET A 1 4.20 -26.35 -5.10
N LEU A 2 5.44 -26.28 -4.62
CA LEU A 2 5.85 -27.07 -3.45
C LEU A 2 5.19 -26.50 -2.18
N PRO A 3 4.72 -27.34 -1.24
CA PRO A 3 4.09 -26.90 0.01
C PRO A 3 4.93 -25.89 0.81
N GLU A 4 6.26 -26.01 0.73
CA GLU A 4 7.23 -25.14 1.40
C GLU A 4 7.16 -23.69 0.92
N VAL A 5 7.03 -23.48 -0.39
CA VAL A 5 6.94 -22.13 -0.99
C VAL A 5 5.66 -21.43 -0.55
N LEU A 6 4.54 -22.17 -0.52
CA LEU A 6 3.26 -21.64 -0.06
C LEU A 6 3.33 -21.22 1.41
N TRP A 7 3.94 -22.04 2.27
CA TRP A 7 4.12 -21.72 3.68
C TRP A 7 4.96 -20.45 3.89
N VAL A 8 6.08 -20.32 3.16
CA VAL A 8 6.93 -19.11 3.23
C VAL A 8 6.14 -17.86 2.86
N LEU A 9 5.35 -17.90 1.79
CA LEU A 9 4.55 -16.75 1.35
C LEU A 9 3.46 -16.39 2.34
N MET A 10 2.77 -17.39 2.91
CA MET A 10 1.78 -17.16 3.96
C MET A 10 2.42 -16.49 5.18
N LYS A 11 3.60 -16.95 5.62
CA LYS A 11 4.29 -16.37 6.78
C LYS A 11 4.77 -14.93 6.50
N ARG A 12 5.31 -14.67 5.31
CA ARG A 12 5.71 -13.31 4.89
C ARG A 12 4.53 -12.35 4.81
N ALA A 13 3.39 -12.82 4.31
CA ALA A 13 2.18 -12.00 4.21
C ALA A 13 1.57 -11.71 5.59
N GLU A 14 1.67 -12.65 6.53
CA GLU A 14 1.28 -12.46 7.93
C GLU A 14 2.12 -11.38 8.60
N LEU A 15 3.46 -11.53 8.56
CA LEU A 15 4.37 -10.55 9.14
C LEU A 15 4.21 -9.15 8.53
N TYR A 16 4.02 -9.08 7.20
CA TYR A 16 3.75 -7.82 6.53
C TYR A 16 2.44 -7.18 7.00
N GLN A 17 1.35 -7.93 7.09
CA GLN A 17 0.08 -7.37 7.55
C GLN A 17 0.12 -6.98 9.04
N GLU A 18 0.83 -7.73 9.88
CA GLU A 18 1.09 -7.36 11.27
C GLU A 18 1.84 -6.04 11.35
N TYR A 19 2.91 -5.87 10.58
CA TYR A 19 3.64 -4.61 10.50
C TYR A 19 2.75 -3.44 10.04
N MET A 20 2.02 -3.61 8.92
CA MET A 20 1.20 -2.55 8.36
C MET A 20 0.14 -2.06 9.35
N LYS A 21 -0.45 -2.94 10.17
CA LYS A 21 -1.43 -2.56 11.20
C LYS A 21 -0.90 -1.62 12.28
N GLU A 22 0.42 -1.62 12.52
CA GLU A 22 1.07 -0.74 13.48
C GLU A 22 1.40 0.64 12.88
N VAL A 23 1.29 0.81 11.56
CA VAL A 23 1.57 2.09 10.89
C VAL A 23 0.43 3.07 11.20
N PRO A 24 0.73 4.21 11.86
CA PRO A 24 -0.31 5.17 12.22
C PRO A 24 -0.76 5.98 11.00
N ILE A 25 -2.07 6.19 10.86
CA ILE A 25 -2.61 7.17 9.93
C ILE A 25 -2.30 8.59 10.45
N PRO A 26 -1.65 9.47 9.67
CA PRO A 26 -1.33 10.82 10.12
C PRO A 26 -2.61 11.62 10.45
N ALA A 27 -2.73 12.05 11.71
CA ALA A 27 -3.84 12.88 12.17
C ALA A 27 -3.78 14.32 11.64
N GLN A 28 -2.56 14.81 11.37
CA GLN A 28 -2.32 16.11 10.75
C GLN A 28 -1.80 15.89 9.33
N ARG A 29 -2.54 16.41 8.36
CA ARG A 29 -2.17 16.37 6.94
C ARG A 29 -1.50 17.70 6.57
N GLY A 30 -0.45 17.63 5.76
CA GLY A 30 0.39 18.77 5.41
C GLY A 30 -0.31 19.80 4.52
N SER A 31 0.46 20.74 3.97
CA SER A 31 -0.05 21.65 2.95
C SER A 31 -0.35 20.91 1.63
N VAL A 32 -1.15 21.54 0.76
CA VAL A 32 -1.39 21.08 -0.62
C VAL A 32 -0.07 20.74 -1.28
N THR A 33 0.13 19.44 -1.56
CA THR A 33 1.24 18.99 -2.39
C THR A 33 0.72 18.90 -3.82
N PRO A 34 1.21 19.73 -4.76
CA PRO A 34 0.85 19.59 -6.17
C PRO A 34 1.25 18.22 -6.68
N PHE A 35 0.40 17.60 -7.51
CA PHE A 35 0.65 16.27 -8.06
C PHE A 35 0.15 16.20 -9.50
N THR A 36 0.95 15.65 -10.42
CA THR A 36 0.53 15.48 -11.82
C THR A 36 0.03 14.08 -12.11
N SER A 37 0.20 13.13 -11.18
CA SER A 37 -0.13 11.74 -11.42
C SER A 37 -0.29 10.93 -10.13
N TRP A 38 -1.06 9.83 -10.21
CA TRP A 38 -1.06 8.77 -9.20
C TRP A 38 0.16 7.85 -9.34
N MET A 39 0.64 7.64 -10.58
CA MET A 39 1.76 6.73 -10.92
C MET A 39 2.61 7.20 -12.14
N GLY A 40 1.99 7.73 -13.19
CA GLY A 40 2.64 8.50 -14.28
C GLY A 40 1.78 8.60 -15.55
N LEU A 41 0.66 9.35 -15.55
CA LEU A 41 -0.26 9.46 -16.70
C LEU A 41 0.01 10.72 -17.57
N ASP A 42 -0.36 10.66 -18.85
CA ASP A 42 -0.13 11.72 -19.86
C ASP A 42 -0.91 13.02 -19.60
N THR A 43 -1.98 12.98 -18.81
CA THR A 43 -2.76 14.16 -18.42
C THR A 43 -2.53 14.46 -16.94
N PRO A 44 -2.15 15.70 -16.58
CA PRO A 44 -1.97 16.09 -15.18
C PRO A 44 -3.24 15.82 -14.36
N LEU A 45 -3.14 15.09 -13.27
CA LEU A 45 -4.32 14.76 -12.46
C LEU A 45 -4.80 15.90 -11.58
N ASP A 46 -3.93 16.84 -11.22
CA ASP A 46 -4.30 18.06 -10.48
C ASP A 46 -5.32 18.94 -11.20
N ILE A 47 -5.44 18.83 -12.53
CA ILE A 47 -6.49 19.53 -13.28
C ILE A 47 -7.86 18.82 -13.21
N ILE A 48 -7.90 17.54 -12.84
CA ILE A 48 -9.14 16.73 -12.75
C ILE A 48 -9.58 16.59 -11.29
N VAL A 49 -8.63 16.29 -10.41
CA VAL A 49 -8.87 16.00 -9.00
C VAL A 49 -8.09 17.00 -8.16
N HIS A 50 -8.82 17.77 -7.36
CA HIS A 50 -8.20 18.68 -6.42
C HIS A 50 -7.25 17.93 -5.46
N PRO A 51 -6.03 18.41 -5.19
CA PRO A 51 -5.03 17.65 -4.44
C PRO A 51 -5.48 17.19 -3.05
N PHE A 52 -6.26 18.00 -2.31
CA PHE A 52 -6.80 17.57 -1.02
C PHE A 52 -7.75 16.37 -1.14
N LYS A 53 -8.53 16.28 -2.23
CA LYS A 53 -9.40 15.13 -2.46
C LYS A 53 -8.55 13.91 -2.83
N ALA A 54 -7.52 14.11 -3.63
CA ALA A 54 -6.60 13.06 -3.99
C ALA A 54 -5.92 12.45 -2.76
N GLU A 55 -5.32 13.30 -1.93
CA GLU A 55 -4.69 12.90 -0.67
C GLU A 55 -5.69 12.22 0.28
N ALA A 56 -6.90 12.76 0.42
CA ALA A 56 -7.93 12.15 1.25
C ALA A 56 -8.34 10.75 0.77
N THR A 57 -8.39 10.54 -0.54
CA THR A 57 -8.64 9.22 -1.13
C THR A 57 -7.50 8.24 -0.85
N ILE A 58 -6.23 8.66 -0.97
CA ILE A 58 -5.08 7.80 -0.61
C ILE A 58 -5.22 7.33 0.83
N TRP A 59 -5.40 8.25 1.78
CA TRP A 59 -5.45 7.89 3.20
C TRP A 59 -6.65 7.00 3.56
N LEU A 60 -7.81 7.20 2.92
CA LEU A 60 -8.98 6.36 3.14
C LEU A 60 -8.76 4.92 2.63
N ILE A 61 -8.14 4.80 1.45
CA ILE A 61 -7.78 3.50 0.87
C ILE A 61 -6.73 2.82 1.74
N GLU A 62 -5.69 3.55 2.14
CA GLU A 62 -4.63 3.06 3.01
C GLU A 62 -5.22 2.52 4.32
N GLU A 63 -6.00 3.34 5.04
CA GLU A 63 -6.66 2.93 6.28
C GLU A 63 -7.52 1.67 6.09
N THR A 64 -8.27 1.58 4.98
CA THR A 64 -9.05 0.39 4.66
C THR A 64 -8.14 -0.84 4.50
N HIS A 65 -7.05 -0.71 3.75
CA HIS A 65 -6.12 -1.82 3.53
C HIS A 65 -5.39 -2.25 4.81
N LEU A 66 -5.02 -1.30 5.68
CA LEU A 66 -4.39 -1.58 6.97
C LEU A 66 -5.29 -2.44 7.88
N HIS A 67 -6.58 -2.12 7.94
CA HIS A 67 -7.50 -2.72 8.91
C HIS A 67 -8.23 -3.95 8.39
N THR A 68 -8.53 -4.01 7.09
CA THR A 68 -9.45 -5.02 6.54
C THR A 68 -8.76 -6.12 5.73
N THR A 69 -7.51 -5.89 5.29
CA THR A 69 -6.80 -6.87 4.47
C THR A 69 -6.31 -8.04 5.32
N TYR A 70 -6.67 -9.25 4.91
CA TYR A 70 -6.17 -10.46 5.55
C TYR A 70 -4.87 -10.93 4.89
N SER A 71 -3.93 -11.43 5.70
CA SER A 71 -2.63 -11.95 5.22
C SER A 71 -2.76 -13.05 4.16
N HIS A 72 -3.78 -13.92 4.26
CA HIS A 72 -4.04 -14.95 3.27
C HIS A 72 -4.40 -14.38 1.88
N HIS A 73 -5.02 -13.19 1.83
CA HIS A 73 -5.35 -12.53 0.59
C HIS A 73 -4.07 -11.98 -0.08
N ILE A 74 -3.20 -11.35 0.70
CA ILE A 74 -1.88 -10.86 0.23
C ILE A 74 -1.02 -12.01 -0.28
N ALA A 75 -0.99 -13.15 0.43
CA ALA A 75 -0.25 -14.32 -0.02
C ALA A 75 -0.73 -14.83 -1.39
N LYS A 76 -2.05 -14.81 -1.65
CA LYS A 76 -2.61 -15.18 -2.96
C LYS A 76 -2.23 -14.17 -4.05
N LEU A 77 -2.24 -12.88 -3.75
CA LEU A 77 -1.84 -11.83 -4.70
C LEU A 77 -0.35 -11.96 -5.07
N ARG A 78 0.53 -12.07 -4.07
CA ARG A 78 1.98 -12.26 -4.28
C ARG A 78 2.30 -13.53 -5.07
N LEU A 79 1.47 -14.56 -4.93
CA LEU A 79 1.61 -15.77 -5.72
C LEU A 79 1.23 -15.60 -7.19
N SER A 80 0.27 -14.72 -7.44
CA SER A 80 -0.27 -14.47 -8.77
C SER A 80 0.59 -13.50 -9.57
N ASP A 81 1.37 -12.64 -8.88
CA ASP A 81 2.20 -11.61 -9.49
C ASP A 81 3.70 -11.81 -9.21
N PRO A 82 4.50 -12.19 -10.22
CA PRO A 82 5.95 -12.30 -10.10
C PRO A 82 6.67 -10.98 -9.77
N MET A 83 6.05 -9.83 -10.04
CA MET A 83 6.61 -8.49 -9.80
C MET A 83 6.06 -7.84 -8.51
N HIS A 84 5.45 -8.61 -7.62
CA HIS A 84 4.84 -8.08 -6.39
C HIS A 84 5.80 -7.28 -5.50
N ASP A 85 7.10 -7.56 -5.58
CA ASP A 85 8.13 -6.84 -4.82
C ASP A 85 8.26 -5.37 -5.25
N ASP A 86 7.87 -5.01 -6.48
CA ASP A 86 7.90 -3.62 -6.97
C ASP A 86 6.83 -2.73 -6.29
N PHE A 87 5.86 -3.34 -5.61
CA PHE A 87 4.76 -2.65 -4.91
C PHE A 87 4.93 -2.67 -3.38
N VAL A 88 6.06 -3.16 -2.87
CA VAL A 88 6.36 -3.19 -1.44
C VAL A 88 7.52 -2.24 -1.17
N ASP A 89 7.22 -1.15 -0.47
CA ASP A 89 8.25 -0.19 -0.08
C ASP A 89 9.25 -0.81 0.92
N PRO A 90 10.52 -0.38 0.90
CA PRO A 90 11.47 -0.72 1.95
C PRO A 90 10.96 -0.24 3.31
N ILE A 91 11.22 -1.02 4.37
CA ILE A 91 10.93 -0.61 5.73
C ILE A 91 11.70 0.67 6.04
N LEU A 92 10.98 1.74 6.35
CA LEU A 92 11.58 2.99 6.78
C LEU A 92 12.23 2.78 8.16
N PRO A 93 13.49 3.22 8.37
CA PRO A 93 14.10 3.18 9.70
C PRO A 93 13.27 4.03 10.67
N GLU A 94 13.17 3.59 11.93
CA GLU A 94 12.57 4.37 13.01
C GLU A 94 13.29 5.73 13.11
N LEU A 95 12.50 6.82 13.16
CA LEU A 95 12.95 8.21 13.27
C LEU A 95 13.49 8.53 14.67
#